data_AF-A0A1J8Q2U1-F1
#
_entry.id   AF-A0A1J8Q2U1-F1
#
_cell.length_a   1.000
_cell.length_b   1.000
_cell.length_c   1.000
_cell.angle_alpha   90.00
_cell.angle_beta   90.00
_cell.angle_gamma   90.00
#
_symmetry.space_group_name_H-M   'P 1'
#
loop_
_entity.id
_entity.type
_entity.pdbx_description
1 polymer ?
#
loop_
_entity_poly.entity_id
_entity_poly.type
_entity_poly.pdbx_seq_one_letter_code
_entity_poly.pdbx_strand_id
1 'polypeptide(L)'
;MASASVGFGEHFIIRSLFVNIVCPSTFGFGEKLPVNVYIHGGFLQFGSPHGLSSQAQYVAESRNEIYVNIGYRISVLGFLACDEPKIDGNFGFKDQWLALQWVSENISSFGGDPNNVKLSGLSAGAHAVHQILHHASRLPAGQQSPFRSAHLQSNGIMANPKTPSELRPAFQSLCRALNLDPNAPDILETLRDPAKVPIGAMMKVIETDAVGVEYGTYRGCIDGNWMATTPDPMTWQRSGDLARALREKGVKSITIGDLTEEWYLYAIAYEVRGPQDVFPNIARYFPLPICEKLVQMYPTLPNTATVEESMRHMGNILSDGQVHIPVRMFMRDFQQVGFPIFRYEIRWTPEQLRPKGLVTHGTDRCIWALRTPSLNYPQTKKAIEWLDAFDKEVAAVEQQGKPMHELNEVLTLKEDQSIVWTEDKRWDVLMNIARILPGES
;
A
#
# COMPACT_ATOMS: atom_id res chain seq x y z
N MET A 1 8.05 5.09 -19.91
CA MET A 1 8.68 6.09 -19.02
C MET A 1 8.50 5.63 -17.59
N ALA A 2 9.42 4.81 -17.10
CA ALA A 2 9.55 4.47 -15.68
C ALA A 2 11.05 4.33 -15.45
N SER A 3 11.72 5.46 -15.27
CA SER A 3 13.05 5.45 -14.68
C SER A 3 12.83 5.37 -13.18
N ALA A 4 13.47 4.41 -12.50
CA ALA A 4 13.73 4.52 -11.08
C ALA A 4 14.68 5.71 -10.84
N SER A 5 14.20 6.93 -11.06
CA SER A 5 14.92 8.17 -10.81
C SER A 5 14.48 8.71 -9.47
N VAL A 6 15.27 8.42 -8.45
CA VAL A 6 15.25 9.20 -7.22
C VAL A 6 16.02 10.49 -7.48
N GLY A 7 15.32 11.59 -7.74
CA GLY A 7 15.91 12.93 -7.83
C GLY A 7 16.80 13.17 -9.04
N PHE A 8 17.09 14.44 -9.31
CA PHE A 8 18.05 14.85 -10.34
C PHE A 8 19.47 14.44 -9.92
N GLY A 9 20.03 13.38 -10.50
CA GLY A 9 21.47 13.08 -10.41
C GLY A 9 21.82 11.59 -10.25
N GLU A 10 22.96 11.20 -10.84
CA GLU A 10 23.47 9.83 -10.99
C GLU A 10 23.99 9.17 -9.69
N HIS A 11 23.66 9.69 -8.50
CA HIS A 11 24.27 9.19 -7.27
C HIS A 11 23.26 8.86 -6.17
N PHE A 12 23.38 7.63 -5.65
CA PHE A 12 22.94 7.12 -4.35
C PHE A 12 21.60 6.36 -4.27
N ILE A 13 21.63 5.09 -4.69
CA ILE A 13 20.68 4.04 -4.24
C ILE A 13 21.04 3.50 -2.82
N ILE A 14 22.17 3.92 -2.23
CA ILE A 14 22.70 3.33 -0.99
C ILE A 14 22.12 3.99 0.30
N ARG A 15 21.46 5.15 0.21
CA ARG A 15 20.91 5.87 1.39
C ARG A 15 19.38 5.98 1.34
N SER A 16 18.69 4.84 1.35
CA SER A 16 17.22 4.77 1.33
C SER A 16 16.58 4.76 2.72
N LEU A 17 17.36 4.66 3.81
CA LEU A 17 16.86 4.56 5.18
C LEU A 17 16.97 5.91 5.89
N PHE A 18 15.87 6.64 5.94
CA PHE A 18 15.81 7.96 6.57
C PHE A 18 14.40 8.30 7.01
N VAL A 19 14.32 9.24 7.95
CA VAL A 19 13.08 9.71 8.57
C VAL A 19 13.05 11.24 8.41
N ASN A 20 12.07 11.74 7.65
CA ASN A 20 11.88 13.18 7.44
C ASN A 20 10.75 13.67 8.33
N ILE A 21 11.07 14.54 9.28
CA ILE A 21 10.11 15.08 10.25
C ILE A 21 9.75 16.50 9.84
N VAL A 22 8.45 16.76 9.72
CA VAL A 22 7.89 18.07 9.44
C VAL A 22 7.07 18.49 10.65
N CYS A 23 7.47 19.59 11.27
CA CYS A 23 6.80 20.16 12.43
C CYS A 23 6.03 21.42 12.03
N PRO A 24 4.84 21.68 12.61
CA PRO A 24 4.12 22.93 12.38
C PRO A 24 4.82 24.11 13.06
N SER A 25 4.45 25.34 12.69
CA SER A 25 5.03 26.58 13.23
C SER A 25 4.76 26.79 14.73
N THR A 26 3.71 26.15 15.23
CA THR A 26 3.30 26.06 16.64
C THR A 26 4.24 25.20 17.50
N PHE A 27 5.17 24.46 16.90
CA PHE A 27 6.09 23.55 17.58
C PHE A 27 6.75 24.17 18.83
N GLY A 28 6.66 23.44 19.94
CA GLY A 28 7.40 23.72 21.17
C GLY A 28 7.95 22.46 21.84
N PHE A 29 9.08 22.62 22.56
CA PHE A 29 9.59 21.54 23.42
C PHE A 29 8.59 21.22 24.53
N GLY A 30 8.26 19.93 24.69
CA GLY A 30 7.29 19.46 25.70
C GLY A 30 5.83 19.45 25.23
N GLU A 31 5.55 19.85 23.99
CA GLU A 31 4.23 19.66 23.38
C GLU A 31 3.92 18.17 23.14
N LYS A 32 2.64 17.88 22.91
CA LYS A 32 2.11 16.55 22.65
C LYS A 32 1.22 16.57 21.40
N LEU A 33 1.82 16.93 20.27
CA LEU A 33 1.13 17.01 18.99
C LEU A 33 0.82 15.60 18.45
N PRO A 34 -0.31 15.39 17.75
CA PRO A 34 -0.54 14.17 17.00
C PRO A 34 0.59 13.93 16.00
N VAL A 35 0.92 12.66 15.76
CA VAL A 35 2.00 12.26 14.84
C VAL A 35 1.42 11.40 13.73
N ASN A 36 1.65 11.77 12.47
CA ASN A 36 1.30 10.95 11.31
C ASN A 36 2.56 10.41 10.64
N VAL A 37 2.78 9.09 10.69
CA VAL A 37 3.86 8.41 9.98
C VAL A 37 3.35 7.91 8.64
N TYR A 38 3.85 8.48 7.55
CA TYR A 38 3.42 8.18 6.19
C TYR A 38 4.41 7.29 5.44
N ILE A 39 3.87 6.22 4.86
CA ILE A 39 4.57 5.30 3.96
C ILE A 39 4.19 5.63 2.51
N HIS A 40 5.19 5.98 1.70
CA HIS A 40 4.97 6.32 0.29
C HIS A 40 4.60 5.10 -0.55
N GLY A 41 3.85 5.35 -1.63
CA GLY A 41 3.51 4.35 -2.65
C GLY A 41 4.61 4.12 -3.70
N GLY A 42 4.23 3.48 -4.81
CA GLY A 42 5.12 3.19 -5.96
C GLY A 42 5.33 1.69 -6.22
N PHE A 43 4.27 0.88 -6.10
CA PHE A 43 4.26 -0.57 -6.35
C PHE A 43 5.27 -1.41 -5.53
N LEU A 44 5.88 -0.81 -4.50
CA LEU A 44 7.09 -1.29 -3.82
C LEU A 44 8.34 -1.34 -4.73
N GLN A 45 8.26 -0.87 -5.97
CA GLN A 45 9.36 -0.89 -6.95
C GLN A 45 10.10 0.44 -7.05
N PHE A 46 9.39 1.53 -6.84
CA PHE A 46 9.90 2.89 -6.88
C PHE A 46 9.22 3.74 -5.81
N GLY A 47 9.64 5.00 -5.70
CA GLY A 47 9.08 5.97 -4.78
C GLY A 47 10.15 6.60 -3.92
N SER A 48 9.76 7.67 -3.22
CA SER A 48 10.64 8.37 -2.31
C SER A 48 9.80 9.15 -1.29
N PRO A 49 10.18 9.15 -0.01
CA PRO A 49 9.61 10.05 0.99
C PRO A 49 10.01 11.53 0.79
N HIS A 50 10.82 11.85 -0.23
CA HIS A 50 11.08 13.23 -0.69
C HIS A 50 10.24 13.62 -1.92
N GLY A 51 9.42 12.71 -2.45
CA GLY A 51 8.60 12.98 -3.63
C GLY A 51 7.58 14.09 -3.38
N LEU A 52 7.06 14.69 -4.46
CA LEU A 52 6.02 15.71 -4.36
C LEU A 52 4.76 15.21 -3.64
N SER A 53 4.45 13.91 -3.78
CA SER A 53 3.36 13.24 -3.07
C SER A 53 3.63 13.09 -1.56
N SER A 54 4.86 13.29 -1.09
CA SER A 54 5.24 13.20 0.32
C SER A 54 5.41 14.57 0.98
N GLN A 55 5.20 15.68 0.25
CA GLN A 55 5.17 17.01 0.85
C GLN A 55 4.05 17.10 1.88
N ALA A 56 4.39 17.49 3.10
CA ALA A 56 3.49 17.45 4.24
C ALA A 56 3.44 18.75 5.05
N GLN A 57 4.22 19.76 4.68
CA GLN A 57 4.28 21.03 5.41
C GLN A 57 2.91 21.73 5.51
N TYR A 58 2.07 21.59 4.50
CA TYR A 58 0.76 22.24 4.47
C TYR A 58 -0.24 21.56 5.42
N VAL A 59 -0.31 20.23 5.41
CA VAL A 59 -1.18 19.48 6.31
C VAL A 59 -0.66 19.52 7.74
N ALA A 60 0.66 19.44 7.95
CA ALA A 60 1.28 19.57 9.28
C ALA A 60 0.89 20.91 9.93
N GLU A 61 1.06 22.01 9.19
CA GLU A 61 0.67 23.35 9.64
C GLU A 61 -0.85 23.45 9.89
N SER A 62 -1.66 23.05 8.91
CA SER A 62 -3.12 23.23 8.98
C SER A 62 -3.80 22.36 10.03
N ARG A 63 -3.26 21.17 10.32
CA ARG A 63 -3.82 20.23 11.30
C ARG A 63 -3.11 20.29 12.65
N ASN A 64 -2.09 21.13 12.79
CA ASN A 64 -1.24 21.20 13.97
C ASN A 64 -0.72 19.80 14.37
N GLU A 65 -0.20 19.06 13.39
CA GLU A 65 0.31 17.69 13.56
C GLU A 65 1.76 17.58 13.08
N ILE A 66 2.52 16.66 13.68
CA ILE A 66 3.83 16.28 13.16
C ILE A 66 3.64 15.25 12.07
N TYR A 67 4.26 15.50 10.93
CA TYR A 67 4.22 14.59 9.80
C TYR A 67 5.58 13.97 9.56
N VAL A 68 5.64 12.65 9.52
CA VAL A 68 6.88 11.89 9.38
C VAL A 68 6.84 11.07 8.10
N ASN A 69 7.69 11.37 7.12
CA ASN A 69 7.84 10.56 5.91
C ASN A 69 9.04 9.62 6.07
N ILE A 70 8.83 8.32 5.86
CA ILE A 70 9.89 7.31 6.03
C ILE A 70 10.35 6.73 4.69
N GLY A 71 11.67 6.56 4.55
CA GLY A 71 12.29 5.84 3.45
C GLY A 71 12.47 4.35 3.79
N TYR A 72 12.32 3.50 2.79
CA TYR A 72 12.51 2.05 2.93
C TYR A 72 13.11 1.46 1.64
N ARG A 73 13.75 0.30 1.74
CA ARG A 73 14.26 -0.40 0.55
C ARG A 73 13.11 -0.86 -0.33
N ILE A 74 13.26 -0.66 -1.63
CA ILE A 74 12.29 -0.96 -2.68
C ILE A 74 12.87 -2.00 -3.66
N SER A 75 11.99 -2.56 -4.49
CA SER A 75 12.32 -3.53 -5.54
C SER A 75 13.10 -4.73 -4.99
N VAL A 76 13.97 -5.32 -5.82
CA VAL A 76 14.85 -6.44 -5.49
C VAL A 76 15.64 -6.20 -4.19
N LEU A 77 16.01 -4.96 -3.87
CA LEU A 77 16.78 -4.63 -2.66
C LEU A 77 15.94 -4.75 -1.38
N GLY A 78 14.62 -4.53 -1.47
CA GLY A 78 13.70 -4.60 -0.35
C GLY A 78 12.94 -5.93 -0.24
N PHE A 79 12.75 -6.63 -1.36
CA PHE A 79 11.72 -7.66 -1.46
C PHE A 79 12.16 -8.92 -2.23
N LEU A 80 13.46 -9.10 -2.53
CA LEU A 80 13.97 -10.39 -3.01
C LEU A 80 13.78 -11.46 -1.93
N ALA A 81 13.16 -12.58 -2.30
CA ALA A 81 12.94 -13.72 -1.41
C ALA A 81 13.15 -15.03 -2.19
N CYS A 82 13.67 -16.03 -1.50
CA CYS A 82 13.93 -17.36 -2.05
C CYS A 82 14.09 -18.35 -0.90
N ASP A 83 13.66 -19.59 -1.09
CA ASP A 83 13.89 -20.68 -0.14
C ASP A 83 15.29 -21.31 -0.31
N GLU A 84 15.80 -21.37 -1.54
CA GLU A 84 17.10 -21.95 -1.89
C GLU A 84 17.76 -21.20 -3.06
N PRO A 85 18.85 -20.44 -2.80
CA PRO A 85 19.44 -20.17 -1.48
C PRO A 85 18.49 -19.37 -0.58
N LYS A 86 18.59 -19.54 0.74
CA LYS A 86 17.66 -18.91 1.69
C LYS A 86 17.83 -17.38 1.71
N ILE A 87 16.77 -16.68 1.32
CA ILE A 87 16.60 -15.22 1.40
C ILE A 87 15.21 -14.95 2.00
N ASP A 88 15.17 -14.43 3.23
CA ASP A 88 13.93 -14.24 3.99
C ASP A 88 12.96 -13.21 3.36
N GLY A 89 13.47 -12.28 2.55
CA GLY A 89 12.68 -11.18 2.00
C GLY A 89 12.14 -10.21 3.06
N ASN A 90 11.10 -9.46 2.67
CA ASN A 90 10.40 -8.48 3.50
C ASN A 90 11.29 -7.40 4.13
N PHE A 91 12.48 -7.16 3.58
CA PHE A 91 13.44 -6.19 4.11
C PHE A 91 12.89 -4.77 4.12
N GLY A 92 12.15 -4.38 3.08
CA GLY A 92 11.48 -3.08 3.01
C GLY A 92 10.43 -2.89 4.12
N PHE A 93 9.70 -3.94 4.51
CA PHE A 93 8.77 -3.85 5.63
C PHE A 93 9.49 -3.78 6.99
N LYS A 94 10.59 -4.52 7.13
CA LYS A 94 11.45 -4.45 8.32
C LYS A 94 12.07 -3.05 8.49
N ASP A 95 12.43 -2.39 7.39
CA ASP A 95 12.90 -1.00 7.41
C ASP A 95 11.81 -0.04 7.92
N GLN A 96 10.58 -0.21 7.44
CA GLN A 96 9.44 0.61 7.88
C GLN A 96 9.12 0.39 9.36
N TRP A 97 9.20 -0.86 9.83
CA TRP A 97 9.04 -1.19 11.24
C TRP A 97 10.10 -0.54 12.12
N LEU A 98 11.36 -0.63 11.72
CA LEU A 98 12.47 0.02 12.43
C LEU A 98 12.26 1.54 12.50
N ALA A 99 11.80 2.17 11.42
CA ALA A 99 11.47 3.59 11.43
C ALA A 99 10.31 3.90 12.39
N LEU A 100 9.28 3.05 12.47
CA LEU A 100 8.18 3.21 13.45
C LEU A 100 8.67 3.09 14.90
N GLN A 101 9.57 2.15 15.19
CA GLN A 101 10.18 2.03 16.52
C GLN A 101 10.98 3.29 16.85
N TRP A 102 11.80 3.77 15.90
CA TRP A 102 12.57 4.99 16.07
C TRP A 102 11.67 6.20 16.32
N VAL A 103 10.57 6.36 15.57
CA VAL A 103 9.60 7.44 15.80
C VAL A 103 9.00 7.32 17.20
N SER A 104 8.54 6.13 17.59
CA SER A 104 7.96 5.92 18.92
C SER A 104 8.92 6.28 20.06
N GLU A 105 10.22 6.08 19.88
CA GLU A 105 11.26 6.36 20.89
C GLU A 105 11.70 7.83 20.89
N ASN A 106 11.65 8.53 19.75
CA ASN A 106 12.32 9.83 19.58
C ASN A 106 11.37 11.01 19.34
N ILE A 107 10.12 10.78 18.91
CA ILE A 107 9.25 11.85 18.40
C ILE A 107 8.86 12.90 19.46
N SER A 108 8.94 12.54 20.74
CA SER A 108 8.74 13.48 21.85
C SER A 108 9.75 14.63 21.86
N SER A 109 10.97 14.40 21.38
CA SER A 109 11.99 15.46 21.22
C SER A 109 11.65 16.46 20.11
N PHE A 110 10.70 16.09 19.25
CA PHE A 110 10.17 16.94 18.18
C PHE A 110 8.77 17.47 18.53
N GLY A 111 8.31 17.36 19.79
CA GLY A 111 7.02 17.87 20.25
C GLY A 111 5.84 16.94 19.95
N GLY A 112 6.11 15.73 19.47
CA GLY A 112 5.09 14.73 19.14
C GLY A 112 4.70 13.88 20.33
N ASP A 113 3.44 13.46 20.39
CA ASP A 113 2.99 12.46 21.36
C ASP A 113 3.25 11.05 20.83
N PRO A 114 4.19 10.27 21.41
CA PRO A 114 4.41 8.88 21.02
C PRO A 114 3.19 7.98 21.32
N ASN A 115 2.22 8.45 22.12
CA ASN A 115 0.95 7.76 22.37
C ASN A 115 -0.17 8.20 21.43
N ASN A 116 0.11 9.06 20.44
CA ASN A 116 -0.84 9.50 19.43
C ASN A 116 -0.24 9.43 18.02
N VAL A 117 0.36 8.28 17.71
CA VAL A 117 0.94 7.99 16.39
C VAL A 117 -0.10 7.31 15.50
N LYS A 118 -0.43 7.94 14.36
CA LYS A 118 -1.22 7.38 13.25
C LYS A 118 -0.28 6.88 12.17
N LEU A 119 -0.45 5.63 11.73
CA LEU A 119 0.27 5.06 10.60
C LEU A 119 -0.58 5.23 9.32
N SER A 120 -0.08 5.91 8.31
CA SER A 120 -0.78 6.09 7.04
C SER A 120 0.06 5.66 5.84
N GLY A 121 -0.61 5.34 4.73
CA GLY A 121 0.08 5.03 3.48
C GLY A 121 -0.83 5.05 2.27
N LEU A 122 -0.24 5.32 1.11
CA LEU A 122 -0.91 5.32 -0.19
C LEU A 122 -0.41 4.17 -1.06
N SER A 123 -1.31 3.49 -1.76
CA SER A 123 -0.94 2.47 -2.76
C SER A 123 -0.15 1.33 -2.12
N ALA A 124 1.05 1.03 -2.63
CA ALA A 124 2.02 0.17 -1.99
C ALA A 124 2.32 0.52 -0.52
N GLY A 125 2.19 1.79 -0.12
CA GLY A 125 2.24 2.23 1.27
C GLY A 125 1.04 1.73 2.09
N ALA A 126 -0.17 1.77 1.55
CA ALA A 126 -1.35 1.18 2.20
C ALA A 126 -1.23 -0.36 2.31
N HIS A 127 -0.69 -1.01 1.27
CA HIS A 127 -0.33 -2.42 1.33
C HIS A 127 0.68 -2.70 2.45
N ALA A 128 1.71 -1.85 2.59
CA ALA A 128 2.68 -1.93 3.67
C ALA A 128 2.05 -1.70 5.06
N VAL A 129 1.12 -0.76 5.20
CA VAL A 129 0.35 -0.59 6.44
C VAL A 129 -0.40 -1.87 6.79
N HIS A 130 -1.07 -2.50 5.81
CA HIS A 130 -1.74 -3.79 6.02
C HIS A 130 -0.76 -4.89 6.47
N GLN A 131 0.42 -4.98 5.84
CA GLN A 131 1.50 -5.90 6.26
C GLN A 131 1.96 -5.65 7.70
N ILE A 132 2.14 -4.39 8.07
CA ILE A 132 2.54 -3.98 9.42
C ILE A 132 1.45 -4.30 10.44
N LEU A 133 0.16 -4.20 10.08
CA LEU A 133 -0.94 -4.60 10.96
C LEU A 133 -0.89 -6.10 11.27
N HIS A 134 -0.63 -6.95 10.27
CA HIS A 134 -0.41 -8.38 10.53
C HIS A 134 0.75 -8.63 11.49
N HIS A 135 1.90 -7.96 11.25
CA HIS A 135 3.06 -8.07 12.12
C HIS A 135 2.78 -7.60 13.55
N ALA A 136 2.20 -6.40 13.69
CA ALA A 136 1.87 -5.79 14.97
C ALA A 136 0.91 -6.67 15.80
N SER A 137 -0.08 -7.29 15.14
CA SER A 137 -1.02 -8.20 15.80
C SER A 137 -0.37 -9.43 16.46
N ARG A 138 0.85 -9.77 16.03
CA ARG A 138 1.60 -10.95 16.52
C ARG A 138 2.79 -10.60 17.41
N LEU A 139 2.90 -9.35 17.84
CA LEU A 139 3.90 -8.96 18.83
C LEU A 139 3.76 -9.80 20.11
N PRO A 140 4.85 -10.06 20.83
CA PRO A 140 4.82 -10.73 22.14
C PRO A 140 3.76 -10.16 23.10
N ALA A 141 3.22 -11.00 23.97
CA ALA A 141 2.28 -10.57 25.00
C ALA A 141 2.86 -9.43 25.84
N GLY A 142 2.04 -8.41 26.15
CA GLY A 142 2.47 -7.21 26.87
C GLY A 142 3.15 -6.13 26.01
N GLN A 143 3.65 -6.46 24.82
CA GLN A 143 4.20 -5.45 23.90
C GLN A 143 3.08 -4.71 23.16
N GLN A 144 3.17 -3.39 23.13
CA GLN A 144 2.23 -2.50 22.44
C GLN A 144 2.69 -2.20 21.01
N SER A 145 1.74 -1.88 20.13
CA SER A 145 2.04 -1.33 18.82
C SER A 145 2.72 0.04 18.95
N PRO A 146 3.69 0.40 18.06
CA PRO A 146 4.27 1.75 18.00
C PRO A 146 3.31 2.80 17.40
N PHE A 147 2.09 2.41 17.02
CA PHE A 147 1.04 3.29 16.53
C PHE A 147 -0.32 2.94 17.17
N ARG A 148 -1.23 3.91 17.18
CA ARG A 148 -2.56 3.82 17.79
C ARG A 148 -3.70 3.86 16.78
N SER A 149 -3.47 4.27 15.55
CA SER A 149 -4.47 4.17 14.48
C SER A 149 -3.79 3.96 13.13
N ALA A 150 -4.55 3.49 12.15
CA ALA A 150 -4.05 3.27 10.80
C ALA A 150 -4.98 3.82 9.71
N HIS A 151 -4.39 4.30 8.61
CA HIS A 151 -5.11 4.86 7.46
C HIS A 151 -4.55 4.33 6.14
N LEU A 152 -5.35 3.54 5.42
CA LEU A 152 -4.98 2.83 4.20
C LEU A 152 -5.64 3.49 2.99
N GLN A 153 -4.85 4.12 2.13
CA GLN A 153 -5.34 4.79 0.92
C GLN A 153 -5.11 3.90 -0.32
N SER A 154 -6.20 3.42 -0.92
CA SER A 154 -6.22 2.75 -2.22
C SER A 154 -5.38 1.47 -2.33
N ASN A 155 -5.34 0.62 -1.30
CA ASN A 155 -4.76 -0.73 -1.41
C ASN A 155 -5.07 -1.64 -0.22
N GLY A 156 -4.91 -2.94 -0.39
CA GLY A 156 -4.89 -3.92 0.69
C GLY A 156 -4.38 -5.30 0.25
N ILE A 157 -4.33 -6.25 1.17
CA ILE A 157 -3.97 -7.65 0.88
C ILE A 157 -5.26 -8.41 0.61
N MET A 158 -5.44 -8.89 -0.62
CA MET A 158 -6.61 -9.71 -1.00
C MET A 158 -6.39 -11.18 -0.67
N ALA A 159 -5.18 -11.67 -0.87
CA ALA A 159 -4.82 -13.06 -0.70
C ALA A 159 -3.42 -13.19 -0.10
N ASN A 160 -3.14 -14.36 0.46
CA ASN A 160 -1.83 -14.72 0.97
C ASN A 160 -0.73 -14.42 -0.06
N PRO A 161 0.29 -13.63 0.30
CA PRO A 161 1.44 -13.41 -0.57
C PRO A 161 2.17 -14.73 -0.88
N LYS A 162 2.89 -14.75 -2.01
CA LYS A 162 3.68 -15.91 -2.44
C LYS A 162 4.67 -16.33 -1.34
N THR A 163 4.96 -17.62 -1.24
CA THR A 163 6.00 -18.17 -0.39
C THR A 163 7.39 -17.95 -1.01
N PRO A 164 8.48 -18.01 -0.23
CA PRO A 164 9.85 -17.97 -0.79
C PRO A 164 10.11 -19.06 -1.84
N SER A 165 9.45 -20.22 -1.75
CA SER A 165 9.55 -21.29 -2.75
C SER A 165 8.90 -20.92 -4.09
N GLU A 166 7.71 -20.32 -4.05
CA GLU A 166 7.04 -19.79 -5.25
C GLU A 166 7.80 -18.62 -5.88
N LEU A 167 8.69 -17.96 -5.11
CA LEU A 167 9.54 -16.86 -5.59
C LEU A 167 10.93 -17.32 -6.08
N ARG A 168 11.31 -18.59 -5.87
CA ARG A 168 12.58 -19.15 -6.40
C ARG A 168 12.73 -18.95 -7.91
N PRO A 169 11.72 -19.14 -8.77
CA PRO A 169 11.86 -18.87 -10.20
C PRO A 169 12.23 -17.42 -10.51
N ALA A 170 11.71 -16.45 -9.75
CA ALA A 170 12.07 -15.03 -9.91
C ALA A 170 13.54 -14.78 -9.53
N PHE A 171 14.02 -15.36 -8.43
CA PHE A 171 15.43 -15.31 -8.04
C PHE A 171 16.34 -15.90 -9.14
N GLN A 172 15.98 -17.08 -9.67
CA GLN A 172 16.76 -17.72 -10.73
C GLN A 172 16.76 -16.88 -12.00
N SER A 173 15.62 -16.29 -12.35
CA SER A 173 15.50 -15.44 -13.53
C SER A 173 16.34 -14.17 -13.41
N LEU A 174 16.35 -13.54 -12.23
CA LEU A 174 17.24 -12.41 -11.92
C LEU A 174 18.72 -12.79 -12.13
N CYS A 175 19.17 -13.91 -11.58
CA CYS A 175 20.56 -14.36 -11.73
C CYS A 175 20.90 -14.59 -13.20
N ARG A 176 20.05 -15.30 -13.95
CA ARG A 176 20.26 -15.58 -15.38
C ARG A 176 20.28 -14.29 -16.21
N ALA A 177 19.39 -13.34 -15.94
CA ALA A 177 19.36 -12.05 -16.64
C ALA A 177 20.63 -11.22 -16.36
N LEU A 178 21.30 -11.45 -15.23
CA LEU A 178 22.60 -10.86 -14.88
C LEU A 178 23.80 -11.69 -15.37
N ASN A 179 23.56 -12.76 -16.14
CA ASN A 179 24.57 -13.73 -16.59
C ASN A 179 25.31 -14.44 -15.44
N LEU A 180 24.59 -14.74 -14.35
CA LEU A 180 25.08 -15.48 -13.20
C LEU A 180 24.44 -16.88 -13.12
N ASP A 181 25.18 -17.85 -12.59
CA ASP A 181 24.62 -19.16 -12.24
C ASP A 181 23.86 -19.06 -10.90
N PRO A 182 22.53 -19.25 -10.87
CA PRO A 182 21.76 -19.20 -9.64
C PRO A 182 22.15 -20.27 -8.61
N ASN A 183 22.84 -21.33 -9.04
CA ASN A 183 23.29 -22.42 -8.17
C ASN A 183 24.73 -22.27 -7.70
N ALA A 184 25.42 -21.19 -8.09
CA ALA A 184 26.79 -20.94 -7.64
C ALA A 184 26.82 -20.81 -6.10
N PRO A 185 27.79 -21.45 -5.41
CA PRO A 185 27.85 -21.44 -3.95
C PRO A 185 28.04 -20.03 -3.36
N ASP A 186 28.64 -19.12 -4.13
CA ASP A 186 28.89 -17.73 -3.76
C ASP A 186 27.86 -16.75 -4.37
N ILE A 187 26.73 -17.24 -4.91
CA ILE A 187 25.77 -16.38 -5.64
C ILE A 187 25.27 -15.20 -4.78
N LEU A 188 25.00 -15.44 -3.49
CA LEU A 188 24.55 -14.37 -2.59
C LEU A 188 25.64 -13.35 -2.28
N GLU A 189 26.91 -13.79 -2.20
CA GLU A 189 28.04 -12.89 -2.02
C GLU A 189 28.25 -12.05 -3.27
N THR A 190 28.15 -12.69 -4.44
CA THR A 190 28.26 -12.02 -5.74
C THR A 190 27.15 -10.98 -5.94
N LEU A 191 25.89 -11.30 -5.60
CA LEU A 191 24.78 -10.34 -5.68
C LEU A 191 24.93 -9.17 -4.69
N ARG A 192 25.56 -9.37 -3.54
CA ARG A 192 25.77 -8.30 -2.53
C ARG A 192 26.92 -7.37 -2.87
N ASP A 193 27.84 -7.80 -3.71
CA ASP A 193 29.03 -7.04 -4.07
C ASP A 193 28.71 -6.07 -5.23
N PRO A 194 28.60 -4.75 -4.99
CA PRO A 194 28.29 -3.78 -6.05
C PRO A 194 29.39 -3.65 -7.10
N ALA A 195 30.62 -4.12 -6.82
CA ALA A 195 31.69 -4.16 -7.81
C ALA A 195 31.51 -5.33 -8.80
N LYS A 196 30.88 -6.43 -8.36
CA LYS A 196 30.52 -7.57 -9.23
C LYS A 196 29.18 -7.36 -9.91
N VAL A 197 28.17 -6.94 -9.15
CA VAL A 197 26.80 -6.72 -9.63
C VAL A 197 26.37 -5.30 -9.27
N PRO A 198 26.63 -4.31 -10.14
CA PRO A 198 26.15 -2.95 -9.91
C PRO A 198 24.64 -2.92 -9.77
N ILE A 199 24.13 -2.13 -8.83
CA ILE A 199 22.68 -1.99 -8.60
C ILE A 199 21.96 -1.54 -9.88
N GLY A 200 22.57 -0.64 -10.66
CA GLY A 200 22.02 -0.21 -11.95
C GLY A 200 21.83 -1.35 -12.96
N ALA A 201 22.65 -2.40 -12.90
CA ALA A 201 22.46 -3.60 -13.72
C ALA A 201 21.24 -4.40 -13.27
N MET A 202 21.06 -4.58 -11.95
CA MET A 202 19.84 -5.22 -11.40
C MET A 202 18.58 -4.44 -11.79
N MET A 203 18.59 -3.11 -11.64
CA MET A 203 17.44 -2.28 -12.02
C MET A 203 17.16 -2.37 -13.51
N LYS A 204 18.20 -2.34 -14.36
CA LYS A 204 18.04 -2.44 -15.81
C LYS A 204 17.38 -3.75 -16.24
N VAL A 205 17.78 -4.90 -15.69
CA VAL A 205 17.17 -6.18 -16.07
C VAL A 205 15.71 -6.30 -15.60
N ILE A 206 15.33 -5.57 -14.55
CA ILE A 206 13.95 -5.48 -14.06
C ILE A 206 13.13 -4.53 -14.93
N GLU A 207 13.62 -3.32 -15.18
CA GLU A 207 12.92 -2.28 -15.97
C GLU A 207 12.71 -2.69 -17.44
N THR A 208 13.58 -3.55 -17.97
CA THR A 208 13.49 -4.06 -19.35
C THR A 208 12.75 -5.40 -19.46
N ASP A 209 12.17 -5.90 -18.35
CA ASP A 209 11.55 -7.22 -18.25
C ASP A 209 12.46 -8.37 -18.72
N ALA A 210 13.79 -8.19 -18.70
CA ALA A 210 14.76 -9.25 -19.03
C ALA A 210 14.71 -10.41 -18.03
N VAL A 211 14.21 -10.14 -16.81
CA VAL A 211 13.88 -11.16 -15.81
C VAL A 211 12.59 -11.93 -16.11
N GLY A 212 11.85 -11.59 -17.17
CA GLY A 212 10.52 -12.14 -17.46
C GLY A 212 9.39 -11.32 -16.84
N VAL A 213 8.30 -11.18 -17.58
CA VAL A 213 7.15 -10.32 -17.24
C VAL A 213 6.58 -10.70 -15.87
N GLU A 214 6.33 -11.97 -15.60
CA GLU A 214 5.75 -12.41 -14.34
C GLU A 214 6.70 -12.28 -13.11
N TYR A 215 8.00 -12.06 -13.34
CA TYR A 215 9.04 -12.04 -12.30
C TYR A 215 9.61 -10.63 -12.03
N GLY A 216 9.26 -9.63 -12.83
CA GLY A 216 9.76 -8.25 -12.70
C GLY A 216 9.19 -7.44 -11.53
N THR A 217 8.30 -8.01 -10.72
CA THR A 217 7.60 -7.29 -9.64
C THR A 217 7.89 -7.94 -8.28
N TYR A 218 8.78 -7.31 -7.50
CA TYR A 218 9.15 -7.78 -6.16
C TYR A 218 8.15 -7.31 -5.09
N ARG A 219 7.60 -8.24 -4.31
CA ARG A 219 6.53 -8.00 -3.33
C ARG A 219 6.82 -8.71 -2.01
N GLY A 220 5.99 -8.46 -1.01
CA GLY A 220 6.03 -9.22 0.25
C GLY A 220 5.84 -10.71 0.07
N CYS A 221 6.35 -11.50 1.01
CA CYS A 221 6.21 -12.96 1.02
C CYS A 221 5.84 -13.48 2.42
N ILE A 222 5.22 -14.66 2.49
CA ILE A 222 4.98 -15.36 3.76
C ILE A 222 6.24 -16.16 4.11
N ASP A 223 7.15 -15.53 4.85
CA ASP A 223 8.47 -16.07 5.22
C ASP A 223 8.46 -16.87 6.54
N GLY A 224 7.36 -16.82 7.30
CA GLY A 224 7.24 -17.44 8.62
C GLY A 224 7.96 -16.65 9.73
N ASN A 225 8.60 -15.52 9.41
CA ASN A 225 9.33 -14.69 10.36
C ASN A 225 8.67 -13.30 10.47
N TRP A 226 8.66 -12.53 9.39
CA TRP A 226 7.92 -11.25 9.34
C TRP A 226 6.41 -11.47 9.31
N MET A 227 5.95 -12.39 8.45
CA MET A 227 4.57 -12.82 8.36
C MET A 227 4.42 -14.29 8.75
N ALA A 228 3.49 -14.57 9.66
CA ALA A 228 3.22 -15.92 10.11
C ALA A 228 2.60 -16.80 9.01
N THR A 229 2.92 -18.09 9.03
CA THR A 229 2.35 -19.11 8.14
C THR A 229 1.16 -19.85 8.77
N THR A 230 0.99 -19.81 10.10
CA THR A 230 -0.05 -20.57 10.80
C THR A 230 -0.65 -19.81 12.00
N PRO A 231 -1.97 -19.57 12.02
CA PRO A 231 -2.80 -19.50 10.81
C PRO A 231 -2.18 -18.50 9.82
N ASP A 232 -2.40 -18.72 8.52
CA ASP A 232 -1.93 -17.80 7.49
C ASP A 232 -2.57 -16.40 7.65
N PRO A 233 -1.98 -15.34 7.05
CA PRO A 233 -2.44 -13.97 7.27
C PRO A 233 -3.93 -13.76 6.98
N MET A 234 -4.43 -14.27 5.86
CA MET A 234 -5.84 -14.02 5.51
C MET A 234 -6.82 -14.85 6.34
N THR A 235 -6.45 -16.07 6.77
CA THR A 235 -7.22 -16.82 7.77
C THR A 235 -7.25 -16.10 9.12
N TRP A 236 -6.12 -15.54 9.56
CA TRP A 236 -6.03 -14.74 10.78
C TRP A 236 -6.89 -13.48 10.73
N GLN A 237 -6.96 -12.81 9.58
CA GLN A 237 -7.87 -11.68 9.38
C GLN A 237 -9.33 -12.12 9.43
N ARG A 238 -9.72 -13.09 8.59
CA ARG A 238 -11.12 -13.52 8.44
C ARG A 238 -11.73 -14.07 9.74
N SER A 239 -10.93 -14.70 10.60
CA SER A 239 -11.38 -15.16 11.92
C SER A 239 -11.71 -14.03 12.92
N GLY A 240 -11.33 -12.80 12.59
CA GLY A 240 -11.40 -11.62 13.46
C GLY A 240 -10.25 -11.53 14.46
N ASP A 241 -9.33 -12.50 14.48
CA ASP A 241 -8.21 -12.51 15.41
C ASP A 241 -7.21 -11.39 15.15
N LEU A 242 -6.99 -11.02 13.88
CA LEU A 242 -6.22 -9.82 13.53
C LEU A 242 -6.74 -8.59 14.28
N ALA A 243 -8.04 -8.34 14.20
CA ALA A 243 -8.67 -7.17 14.79
C ALA A 243 -8.66 -7.22 16.33
N ARG A 244 -8.96 -8.39 16.94
CA ARG A 244 -8.88 -8.58 18.40
C ARG A 244 -7.46 -8.33 18.91
N ALA A 245 -6.47 -8.93 18.27
CA ALA A 245 -5.08 -8.77 18.66
C ALA A 245 -4.61 -7.31 18.48
N LEU A 246 -4.94 -6.63 17.37
CA LEU A 246 -4.61 -5.21 17.21
C LEU A 246 -5.20 -4.33 18.32
N ARG A 247 -6.42 -4.62 18.76
CA ARG A 247 -7.04 -3.94 19.91
C ARG A 247 -6.25 -4.17 21.20
N GLU A 248 -5.81 -5.39 21.46
CA GLU A 248 -4.94 -5.71 22.61
C GLU A 248 -3.57 -5.00 22.54
N LYS A 249 -3.06 -4.77 21.32
CA LYS A 249 -1.84 -4.00 21.05
C LYS A 249 -2.06 -2.48 21.08
N GLY A 250 -3.25 -2.02 21.47
CA GLY A 250 -3.58 -0.62 21.68
C GLY A 250 -3.88 0.15 20.40
N VAL A 251 -4.22 -0.53 19.30
CA VAL A 251 -4.74 0.13 18.09
C VAL A 251 -6.23 0.43 18.31
N LYS A 252 -6.57 1.71 18.22
CA LYS A 252 -7.89 2.29 18.51
C LYS A 252 -8.82 2.24 17.32
N SER A 253 -8.33 2.58 16.13
CA SER A 253 -9.15 2.67 14.92
C SER A 253 -8.35 2.38 13.67
N ILE A 254 -9.05 1.96 12.62
CA ILE A 254 -8.49 1.83 11.28
C ILE A 254 -9.45 2.46 10.28
N THR A 255 -8.91 3.07 9.24
CA THR A 255 -9.67 3.63 8.14
C THR A 255 -9.09 3.15 6.82
N ILE A 256 -9.94 2.91 5.84
CA ILE A 256 -9.52 2.39 4.54
C ILE A 256 -10.46 2.88 3.43
N GLY A 257 -9.93 3.22 2.26
CA GLY A 257 -10.78 3.71 1.18
C GLY A 257 -10.14 3.68 -0.19
N ASP A 258 -10.95 4.00 -1.18
CA ASP A 258 -10.65 3.84 -2.60
C ASP A 258 -11.24 4.99 -3.46
N LEU A 259 -10.78 5.10 -4.70
CA LEU A 259 -11.30 6.06 -5.69
C LEU A 259 -12.19 5.34 -6.71
N THR A 260 -12.98 6.10 -7.48
CA THR A 260 -13.91 5.51 -8.45
C THR A 260 -13.22 4.91 -9.68
N GLU A 261 -12.15 5.53 -10.18
CA GLU A 261 -11.44 5.09 -11.40
C GLU A 261 -10.04 4.53 -11.11
N GLU A 262 -9.88 3.74 -10.05
CA GLU A 262 -8.64 3.02 -9.71
C GLU A 262 -8.07 2.24 -10.91
N TRP A 263 -8.94 1.67 -11.74
CA TRP A 263 -8.59 0.87 -12.92
C TRP A 263 -7.58 1.54 -13.85
N TYR A 264 -7.59 2.88 -13.97
CA TYR A 264 -6.81 3.57 -14.99
C TYR A 264 -5.31 3.49 -14.73
N LEU A 265 -4.85 3.70 -13.50
CA LEU A 265 -3.43 3.52 -13.18
C LEU A 265 -2.98 2.08 -13.48
N TYR A 266 -3.78 1.10 -13.08
CA TYR A 266 -3.44 -0.31 -13.30
C TYR A 266 -3.48 -0.70 -14.78
N ALA A 267 -4.32 -0.06 -15.59
CA ALA A 267 -4.39 -0.27 -17.04
C ALA A 267 -3.11 0.18 -17.77
N ILE A 268 -2.38 1.16 -17.21
CA ILE A 268 -1.16 1.73 -17.80
C ILE A 268 0.11 1.34 -17.04
N ALA A 269 0.00 0.50 -16.00
CA ALA A 269 1.12 0.15 -15.13
C ALA A 269 2.19 -0.69 -15.84
N TYR A 270 1.77 -1.47 -16.84
CA TYR A 270 2.64 -2.33 -17.65
C TYR A 270 2.31 -2.21 -19.13
N GLU A 271 3.26 -2.57 -19.98
CA GLU A 271 3.04 -2.65 -21.41
C GLU A 271 2.02 -3.76 -21.74
N VAL A 272 1.05 -3.43 -22.59
CA VAL A 272 0.02 -4.36 -23.09
C VAL A 272 -0.06 -4.17 -24.60
N ARG A 273 0.28 -5.20 -25.37
CA ARG A 273 0.22 -5.21 -26.84
C ARG A 273 -1.04 -5.90 -27.36
N GLY A 274 -1.78 -6.56 -26.48
CA GLY A 274 -3.01 -7.28 -26.79
C GLY A 274 -3.43 -8.22 -25.65
N PRO A 275 -4.45 -9.07 -25.89
CA PRO A 275 -5.03 -9.97 -24.89
C PRO A 275 -4.02 -10.90 -24.22
N GLN A 276 -2.99 -11.34 -24.95
CA GLN A 276 -1.96 -12.26 -24.47
C GLN A 276 -1.14 -11.71 -23.31
N ASP A 277 -1.03 -10.38 -23.16
CA ASP A 277 -0.22 -9.76 -22.11
C ASP A 277 -1.01 -9.56 -20.80
N VAL A 278 -2.33 -9.79 -20.79
CA VAL A 278 -3.17 -9.55 -19.60
C VAL A 278 -2.83 -10.53 -18.46
N PHE A 279 -2.85 -11.83 -18.73
CA PHE A 279 -2.65 -12.85 -17.69
C PHE A 279 -1.24 -12.79 -17.05
N PRO A 280 -0.14 -12.68 -17.83
CA PRO A 280 1.20 -12.52 -17.25
C PRO A 280 1.31 -11.29 -16.33
N ASN A 281 0.68 -10.17 -16.68
CA ASN A 281 0.69 -8.97 -15.85
C ASN A 281 -0.14 -9.12 -14.56
N ILE A 282 -1.19 -9.94 -14.56
CA ILE A 282 -1.93 -10.29 -13.33
C ILE A 282 -1.08 -11.21 -12.44
N ALA A 283 -0.37 -12.17 -13.04
CA ALA A 283 0.50 -13.11 -12.34
C ALA A 283 1.68 -12.45 -11.61
N ARG A 284 2.03 -11.21 -11.94
CA ARG A 284 2.98 -10.38 -11.19
C ARG A 284 2.57 -10.23 -9.70
N TYR A 285 1.27 -10.11 -9.42
CA TYR A 285 0.78 -9.72 -8.08
C TYR A 285 0.21 -10.86 -7.25
N PHE A 286 -0.40 -11.86 -7.88
CA PHE A 286 -1.10 -12.93 -7.18
C PHE A 286 -0.48 -14.31 -7.49
N PRO A 287 -0.65 -15.29 -6.60
CA PRO A 287 -0.34 -16.69 -6.92
C PRO A 287 -1.15 -17.20 -8.12
N LEU A 288 -0.56 -18.06 -8.95
CA LEU A 288 -1.18 -18.56 -10.19
C LEU A 288 -2.59 -19.15 -10.00
N PRO A 289 -2.88 -19.99 -8.98
CA PRO A 289 -4.23 -20.53 -8.79
C PRO A 289 -5.29 -19.45 -8.52
N ILE A 290 -4.89 -18.30 -7.98
CA ILE A 290 -5.79 -17.16 -7.77
C ILE A 290 -5.97 -16.41 -9.08
N CYS A 291 -4.91 -16.20 -9.86
CA CYS A 291 -4.99 -15.56 -11.18
C CYS A 291 -5.97 -16.28 -12.11
N GLU A 292 -5.86 -17.62 -12.18
CA GLU A 292 -6.72 -18.46 -13.03
C GLU A 292 -8.20 -18.28 -12.70
N LYS A 293 -8.56 -18.32 -11.41
CA LYS A 293 -9.94 -18.10 -10.96
C LYS A 293 -10.38 -16.65 -11.14
N LEU A 294 -9.50 -15.69 -10.87
CA LEU A 294 -9.83 -14.27 -10.91
C LEU A 294 -10.20 -13.85 -12.33
N VAL A 295 -9.42 -14.25 -13.34
CA VAL A 295 -9.70 -13.92 -14.74
C VAL A 295 -11.03 -14.52 -15.22
N GLN A 296 -11.43 -15.69 -14.71
CA GLN A 296 -12.70 -16.33 -15.06
C GLN A 296 -13.93 -15.55 -14.55
N MET A 297 -13.76 -14.66 -13.57
CA MET A 297 -14.84 -13.81 -13.06
C MET A 297 -15.15 -12.61 -13.97
N TYR A 298 -14.34 -12.39 -15.02
CA TYR A 298 -14.51 -11.28 -15.95
C TYR A 298 -14.87 -11.78 -17.35
N PRO A 299 -15.52 -10.95 -18.19
CA PRO A 299 -15.83 -11.32 -19.56
C PRO A 299 -14.59 -11.76 -20.33
N THR A 300 -14.64 -12.89 -21.03
CA THR A 300 -13.51 -13.37 -21.83
C THR A 300 -13.14 -12.35 -22.91
N LEU A 301 -11.89 -11.91 -22.87
CA LEU A 301 -11.35 -10.97 -23.86
C LEU A 301 -11.04 -11.74 -25.16
N PRO A 302 -11.63 -11.36 -26.32
CA PRO A 302 -11.36 -12.04 -27.58
C PRO A 302 -9.92 -11.79 -28.04
N ASN A 303 -9.32 -12.75 -28.75
CA ASN A 303 -7.96 -12.60 -29.30
C ASN A 303 -7.79 -11.42 -30.28
N THR A 304 -8.91 -10.90 -30.80
CA THR A 304 -8.96 -9.73 -31.68
C THR A 304 -9.16 -8.40 -30.94
N ALA A 305 -9.22 -8.41 -29.60
CA ALA A 305 -9.41 -7.19 -28.84
C ALA A 305 -8.25 -6.22 -29.08
N THR A 306 -8.59 -4.94 -29.12
CA THR A 306 -7.64 -3.86 -29.27
C THR A 306 -6.73 -3.74 -28.05
N VAL A 307 -5.63 -3.00 -28.21
CA VAL A 307 -4.74 -2.64 -27.09
C VAL A 307 -5.51 -1.92 -25.99
N GLU A 308 -6.38 -0.97 -26.33
CA GLU A 308 -7.16 -0.20 -25.36
C GLU A 308 -8.15 -1.08 -24.57
N GLU A 309 -8.86 -2.00 -25.26
CA GLU A 309 -9.74 -2.97 -24.60
C GLU A 309 -8.95 -3.89 -23.66
N SER A 310 -7.76 -4.34 -24.08
CA SER A 310 -6.87 -5.18 -23.28
C SER A 310 -6.36 -4.45 -22.04
N MET A 311 -5.93 -3.20 -22.19
CA MET A 311 -5.51 -2.33 -21.08
C MET A 311 -6.66 -2.10 -20.10
N ARG A 312 -7.86 -1.78 -20.59
CA ARG A 312 -9.03 -1.57 -19.73
C ARG A 312 -9.41 -2.84 -18.98
N HIS A 313 -9.40 -3.98 -19.66
CA HIS A 313 -9.71 -5.28 -19.06
C HIS A 313 -8.71 -5.63 -17.94
N MET A 314 -7.41 -5.49 -18.21
CA MET A 314 -6.36 -5.66 -17.20
C MET A 314 -6.52 -4.69 -16.03
N GLY A 315 -6.79 -3.41 -16.30
CA GLY A 315 -6.98 -2.38 -15.29
C GLY A 315 -8.15 -2.68 -14.35
N ASN A 316 -9.28 -3.15 -14.89
CA ASN A 316 -10.44 -3.55 -14.07
C ASN A 316 -10.06 -4.72 -13.14
N ILE A 317 -9.44 -5.78 -13.66
CA ILE A 317 -9.06 -6.96 -12.85
C ILE A 317 -8.07 -6.57 -11.75
N LEU A 318 -7.03 -5.81 -12.10
CA LEU A 318 -5.99 -5.43 -11.15
C LEU A 318 -6.49 -4.45 -10.09
N SER A 319 -7.31 -3.45 -10.46
CA SER A 319 -7.89 -2.53 -9.48
C SER A 319 -8.86 -3.21 -8.54
N ASP A 320 -9.68 -4.13 -9.04
CA ASP A 320 -10.55 -4.92 -8.18
C ASP A 320 -9.73 -5.77 -7.19
N GLY A 321 -8.71 -6.48 -7.68
CA GLY A 321 -7.91 -7.36 -6.84
C GLY A 321 -6.95 -6.66 -5.88
N GLN A 322 -6.38 -5.50 -6.25
CA GLN A 322 -5.40 -4.78 -5.42
C GLN A 322 -6.04 -3.69 -4.53
N VAL A 323 -7.24 -3.22 -4.88
CA VAL A 323 -7.89 -2.12 -4.20
C VAL A 323 -9.30 -2.49 -3.76
N HIS A 324 -10.23 -2.65 -4.70
CA HIS A 324 -11.65 -2.63 -4.34
C HIS A 324 -12.10 -3.82 -3.49
N ILE A 325 -11.67 -5.04 -3.82
CA ILE A 325 -11.98 -6.26 -3.07
C ILE A 325 -11.33 -6.24 -1.68
N PRO A 326 -9.99 -6.05 -1.53
CA PRO A 326 -9.37 -6.10 -0.21
C PRO A 326 -9.89 -5.02 0.73
N VAL A 327 -10.24 -3.82 0.23
CA VAL A 327 -10.83 -2.75 1.03
C VAL A 327 -12.19 -3.18 1.64
N ARG A 328 -13.00 -3.93 0.88
CA ARG A 328 -14.30 -4.47 1.32
C ARG A 328 -14.15 -5.64 2.29
N MET A 329 -13.27 -6.58 1.97
CA MET A 329 -12.96 -7.72 2.86
C MET A 329 -12.47 -7.22 4.22
N PHE A 330 -11.56 -6.24 4.22
CA PHE A 330 -11.00 -5.67 5.44
C PHE A 330 -12.07 -5.02 6.32
N MET A 331 -13.00 -4.25 5.73
CA MET A 331 -14.16 -3.70 6.44
C MET A 331 -15.03 -4.79 7.05
N ARG A 332 -15.43 -5.78 6.24
CA ARG A 332 -16.25 -6.92 6.68
C ARG A 332 -15.62 -7.62 7.89
N ASP A 333 -14.34 -7.97 7.79
CA ASP A 333 -13.64 -8.81 8.77
C ASP A 333 -13.38 -8.10 10.10
N PHE A 334 -13.23 -6.77 10.08
CA PHE A 334 -13.06 -5.96 11.29
C PHE A 334 -14.41 -5.61 11.94
N GLN A 335 -15.43 -5.29 11.11
CA GLN A 335 -16.75 -4.94 11.60
C GLN A 335 -17.47 -6.12 12.28
N GLN A 336 -17.28 -7.36 11.79
CA GLN A 336 -17.90 -8.56 12.40
C GLN A 336 -17.49 -8.79 13.86
N VAL A 337 -16.34 -8.29 14.31
CA VAL A 337 -15.89 -8.35 15.71
C VAL A 337 -16.00 -7.00 16.44
N GLY A 338 -16.71 -6.06 15.82
CA GLY A 338 -16.96 -4.73 16.38
C GLY A 338 -15.71 -3.90 16.57
N PHE A 339 -14.67 -4.05 15.74
CA PHE A 339 -13.49 -3.20 15.77
C PHE A 339 -13.79 -1.80 15.21
N PRO A 340 -13.31 -0.68 15.77
CA PRO A 340 -13.58 0.66 15.23
C PRO A 340 -12.97 0.83 13.83
N ILE A 341 -13.81 0.75 12.81
CA ILE A 341 -13.42 0.87 11.42
C ILE A 341 -14.51 1.59 10.64
N PHE A 342 -14.10 2.34 9.62
CA PHE A 342 -15.00 2.78 8.58
C PHE A 342 -14.29 2.91 7.24
N ARG A 343 -15.09 2.97 6.17
CA ARG A 343 -14.63 3.15 4.80
C ARG A 343 -14.95 4.53 4.24
N TYR A 344 -14.11 4.97 3.30
CA TYR A 344 -14.37 6.16 2.50
C TYR A 344 -14.21 5.89 1.00
N GLU A 345 -14.83 6.73 0.18
CA GLU A 345 -14.69 6.74 -1.28
C GLU A 345 -14.57 8.18 -1.79
N ILE A 346 -13.61 8.43 -2.68
CA ILE A 346 -13.43 9.74 -3.30
C ILE A 346 -13.84 9.67 -4.77
N ARG A 347 -14.89 10.43 -5.12
CA ARG A 347 -15.42 10.59 -6.50
C ARG A 347 -15.13 11.96 -7.10
N TRP A 348 -14.45 12.83 -6.35
CA TRP A 348 -14.00 14.13 -6.84
C TRP A 348 -12.58 14.42 -6.42
N THR A 349 -11.77 14.85 -7.40
CA THR A 349 -10.46 15.46 -7.17
C THR A 349 -10.31 16.68 -8.08
N PRO A 350 -9.45 17.65 -7.73
CA PRO A 350 -9.23 18.87 -8.50
C PRO A 350 -9.01 18.62 -9.99
N GLU A 351 -9.76 19.34 -10.84
CA GLU A 351 -9.84 19.13 -12.29
C GLU A 351 -8.46 19.18 -12.96
N GLN A 352 -7.61 20.11 -12.54
CA GLN A 352 -6.26 20.29 -13.08
C GLN A 352 -5.32 19.10 -12.81
N LEU A 353 -5.65 18.24 -11.85
CA LEU A 353 -4.87 17.05 -11.50
C LEU A 353 -5.39 15.78 -12.19
N ARG A 354 -6.49 15.88 -12.93
CA ARG A 354 -7.11 14.78 -13.69
C ARG A 354 -7.25 15.16 -15.17
N PRO A 355 -6.14 15.23 -15.95
CA PRO A 355 -6.19 15.63 -17.36
C PRO A 355 -7.05 14.72 -18.25
N LYS A 356 -7.34 13.50 -17.80
CA LYS A 356 -8.27 12.56 -18.46
C LYS A 356 -9.70 12.60 -17.91
N GLY A 357 -9.99 13.49 -16.96
CA GLY A 357 -11.26 13.59 -16.25
C GLY A 357 -11.49 12.53 -15.17
N LEU A 358 -10.59 11.55 -15.04
CA LEU A 358 -10.72 10.39 -14.15
C LEU A 358 -10.24 10.72 -12.72
N VAL A 359 -11.03 10.33 -11.73
CA VAL A 359 -10.64 10.31 -10.31
C VAL A 359 -9.98 8.97 -10.04
N THR A 360 -8.68 8.92 -10.34
CA THR A 360 -7.89 7.69 -10.37
C THR A 360 -6.81 7.68 -9.31
N HIS A 361 -6.21 6.52 -9.11
CA HIS A 361 -5.23 6.23 -8.07
C HIS A 361 -4.25 7.38 -7.79
N GLY A 362 -4.29 7.91 -6.56
CA GLY A 362 -3.40 8.95 -6.09
C GLY A 362 -3.77 10.38 -6.48
N THR A 363 -4.82 10.62 -7.28
CA THR A 363 -5.29 12.00 -7.56
C THR A 363 -5.86 12.69 -6.32
N ASP A 364 -6.24 11.93 -5.30
CA ASP A 364 -6.71 12.38 -4.00
C ASP A 364 -5.57 12.80 -3.06
N ARG A 365 -4.30 12.51 -3.40
CA ARG A 365 -3.17 12.81 -2.51
C ARG A 365 -3.05 14.30 -2.21
N CYS A 366 -3.42 15.17 -3.14
CA CYS A 366 -3.43 16.61 -2.91
C CYS A 366 -4.43 17.02 -1.81
N ILE A 367 -5.51 16.27 -1.62
CA ILE A 367 -6.50 16.48 -0.56
C ILE A 367 -5.90 16.04 0.76
N TRP A 368 -5.39 14.80 0.83
CA TRP A 368 -4.81 14.23 2.06
C TRP A 368 -3.57 14.96 2.59
N ALA A 369 -2.73 15.49 1.71
CA ALA A 369 -1.54 16.28 2.08
C ALA A 369 -1.85 17.80 2.14
N LEU A 370 -3.10 18.19 1.89
CA LEU A 370 -3.52 19.59 1.76
C LEU A 370 -2.54 20.39 0.90
N ARG A 371 -2.16 19.89 -0.28
CA ARG A 371 -1.13 20.52 -1.13
C ARG A 371 -1.66 21.81 -1.74
N THR A 372 -1.67 22.89 -0.97
CA THR A 372 -2.20 24.20 -1.39
C THR A 372 -1.58 24.74 -2.68
N PRO A 373 -0.30 24.49 -3.06
CA PRO A 373 0.19 24.93 -4.37
C PRO A 373 -0.47 24.22 -5.56
N SER A 374 -1.13 23.08 -5.31
CA SER A 374 -1.87 22.31 -6.30
C SER A 374 -3.38 22.56 -6.23
N LEU A 375 -3.85 23.43 -5.34
CA LEU A 375 -5.27 23.69 -5.09
C LEU A 375 -5.56 25.19 -5.23
N ASN A 376 -6.64 25.55 -5.92
CA ASN A 376 -7.17 26.92 -5.82
C ASN A 376 -7.91 27.13 -4.47
N TYR A 377 -8.33 28.36 -4.17
CA TYR A 377 -8.96 28.68 -2.87
C TYR A 377 -10.23 27.84 -2.60
N PRO A 378 -11.23 27.75 -3.52
CA PRO A 378 -12.38 26.87 -3.33
C PRO A 378 -12.01 25.40 -3.09
N GLN A 379 -11.06 24.86 -3.87
CA GLN A 379 -10.60 23.47 -3.73
C GLN A 379 -9.86 23.25 -2.39
N THR A 380 -9.09 24.24 -1.91
CA THR A 380 -8.43 24.19 -0.60
C THR A 380 -9.47 24.13 0.51
N LYS A 381 -10.50 24.98 0.45
CA LYS A 381 -11.61 24.94 1.40
C LYS A 381 -12.30 23.57 1.40
N LYS A 382 -12.56 23.02 0.20
CA LYS A 382 -13.19 21.69 0.08
C LYS A 382 -12.30 20.57 0.63
N ALA A 383 -11.00 20.64 0.42
CA ALA A 383 -10.06 19.68 1.00
C ALA A 383 -10.06 19.73 2.53
N ILE A 384 -10.12 20.93 3.13
CA ILE A 384 -10.27 21.10 4.59
C ILE A 384 -11.59 20.50 5.06
N GLU A 385 -12.71 20.81 4.39
CA GLU A 385 -14.03 20.26 4.74
C GLU A 385 -14.03 18.71 4.70
N TRP A 386 -13.33 18.10 3.74
CA TRP A 386 -13.15 16.65 3.69
C TRP A 386 -12.35 16.11 4.87
N LEU A 387 -11.19 16.71 5.16
CA LEU A 387 -10.35 16.29 6.29
C LEU A 387 -11.08 16.45 7.63
N ASP A 388 -11.86 17.52 7.80
CA ASP A 388 -12.66 17.75 9.00
C ASP A 388 -13.77 16.71 9.16
N ALA A 389 -14.49 16.40 8.07
CA ALA A 389 -15.50 15.35 8.08
C ALA A 389 -14.89 13.98 8.41
N PHE A 390 -13.74 13.67 7.79
CA PHE A 390 -13.01 12.43 8.03
C PHE A 390 -12.55 12.30 9.49
N ASP A 391 -11.90 13.32 10.04
CA ASP A 391 -11.39 13.29 11.42
C ASP A 391 -12.53 13.26 12.45
N LYS A 392 -13.69 13.86 12.13
CA LYS A 392 -14.90 13.73 12.94
C LYS A 392 -15.37 12.28 13.03
N GLU A 393 -15.38 11.55 11.91
CA GLU A 393 -15.76 10.13 11.90
C GLU A 393 -14.72 9.25 12.62
N VAL A 394 -13.43 9.54 12.46
CA VAL A 394 -12.37 8.88 13.25
C VAL A 394 -12.62 9.06 14.75
N ALA A 395 -12.86 10.29 15.20
CA ALA A 395 -13.15 10.57 16.60
C ALA A 395 -14.42 9.86 17.08
N ALA A 396 -15.47 9.77 16.24
CA ALA A 396 -16.72 9.11 16.59
C ALA A 396 -16.55 7.59 16.78
N VAL A 397 -15.87 6.90 15.85
CA VAL A 397 -15.65 5.45 15.99
C VAL A 397 -14.72 5.13 17.15
N GLU A 398 -13.70 5.96 17.41
CA GLU A 398 -12.82 5.80 18.57
C GLU A 398 -13.55 6.01 19.90
N GLN A 399 -14.39 7.06 19.99
CA GLN A 399 -15.18 7.34 21.18
C GLN A 399 -16.17 6.22 21.50
N GLN A 400 -16.81 5.65 20.46
CA GLN A 400 -17.79 4.59 20.62
C GLN A 400 -17.15 3.21 20.80
N GLY A 401 -15.89 3.05 20.38
CA GLY A 401 -15.17 1.78 20.47
C GLY A 401 -15.73 0.69 19.56
N LYS A 402 -16.51 1.05 18.54
CA LYS A 402 -17.15 0.14 17.57
C LYS A 402 -17.43 0.84 16.23
N PRO A 403 -17.70 0.07 15.14
CA PRO A 403 -18.24 0.61 13.89
C PRO A 403 -19.55 1.35 14.11
N MET A 404 -19.81 2.36 13.28
CA MET A 404 -20.98 3.23 13.38
C MET A 404 -21.93 3.14 12.19
N HIS A 405 -21.54 2.42 11.12
CA HIS A 405 -22.23 2.38 9.84
C HIS A 405 -22.39 0.94 9.34
N GLU A 406 -23.34 0.72 8.44
CA GLU A 406 -23.55 -0.58 7.82
C GLU A 406 -22.37 -0.96 6.90
N LEU A 407 -22.22 -2.26 6.63
CA LEU A 407 -21.08 -2.79 5.86
C LEU A 407 -20.94 -2.16 4.47
N ASN A 408 -22.07 -1.89 3.81
CA ASN A 408 -22.15 -1.30 2.49
C ASN A 408 -22.29 0.23 2.53
N GLU A 409 -22.18 0.88 3.67
CA GLU A 409 -22.13 2.34 3.75
C GLU A 409 -20.69 2.84 3.68
N VAL A 410 -20.49 3.93 2.94
CA VAL A 410 -19.16 4.52 2.71
C VAL A 410 -19.23 6.05 2.80
N LEU A 411 -18.30 6.66 3.52
CA LEU A 411 -18.17 8.12 3.57
C LEU A 411 -17.66 8.63 2.22
N THR A 412 -18.48 9.39 1.50
CA THR A 412 -18.20 9.73 0.10
C THR A 412 -17.98 11.22 -0.10
N LEU A 413 -16.86 11.58 -0.73
CA LEU A 413 -16.68 12.88 -1.39
C LEU A 413 -17.20 12.77 -2.83
N LYS A 414 -18.42 13.23 -3.05
CA LYS A 414 -19.14 13.09 -4.33
C LYS A 414 -18.59 14.03 -5.41
N GLU A 415 -18.98 13.74 -6.65
CA GLU A 415 -18.64 14.51 -7.86
C GLU A 415 -19.09 15.99 -7.76
N ASP A 416 -20.21 16.22 -7.08
CA ASP A 416 -20.76 17.55 -6.75
C ASP A 416 -20.10 18.21 -5.53
N GLN A 417 -19.03 17.60 -5.00
CA GLN A 417 -18.26 18.03 -3.82
C GLN A 417 -19.05 18.01 -2.50
N SER A 418 -20.22 17.37 -2.46
CA SER A 418 -20.90 17.06 -1.20
C SER A 418 -20.21 15.91 -0.47
N ILE A 419 -20.20 15.96 0.86
CA ILE A 419 -19.62 14.94 1.72
C ILE A 419 -20.77 14.29 2.48
N VAL A 420 -21.09 13.05 2.13
CA VAL A 420 -22.23 12.31 2.68
C VAL A 420 -21.92 10.83 2.75
N TRP A 421 -22.60 10.11 3.63
CA TRP A 421 -22.63 8.65 3.59
C TRP A 421 -23.46 8.20 2.38
N THR A 422 -22.91 7.27 1.59
CA THR A 422 -23.63 6.65 0.46
C THR A 422 -23.53 5.14 0.51
N GLU A 423 -24.40 4.48 -0.25
CA GLU A 423 -24.34 3.04 -0.46
C GLU A 423 -23.26 2.67 -1.49
N ASP A 424 -22.43 1.69 -1.14
CA ASP A 424 -21.47 1.01 -2.00
C ASP A 424 -22.19 0.07 -2.97
N LYS A 425 -22.62 0.63 -4.10
CA LYS A 425 -23.33 -0.11 -5.16
C LYS A 425 -22.53 -1.26 -5.78
N ARG A 426 -21.21 -1.33 -5.54
CA ARG A 426 -20.34 -2.40 -6.05
C ARG A 426 -20.09 -3.50 -5.02
N TRP A 427 -20.61 -3.37 -3.79
CA TRP A 427 -20.39 -4.32 -2.71
C TRP A 427 -20.68 -5.76 -3.12
N ASP A 428 -21.91 -6.06 -3.53
CA ASP A 428 -22.32 -7.45 -3.84
C ASP A 428 -21.53 -8.06 -5.00
N VAL A 429 -21.27 -7.27 -6.05
CA VAL A 429 -20.51 -7.71 -7.23
C VAL A 429 -19.09 -8.09 -6.82
N LEU A 430 -18.41 -7.21 -6.07
CA LEU A 430 -17.02 -7.41 -5.67
C LEU A 430 -16.87 -8.49 -4.60
N MET A 431 -17.80 -8.56 -3.65
CA MET A 431 -17.81 -9.62 -2.63
C MET A 431 -18.16 -10.98 -3.22
N ASN A 432 -18.92 -11.03 -4.32
CA ASN A 432 -19.10 -12.28 -5.07
C ASN A 432 -17.81 -12.75 -5.75
N ILE A 433 -16.99 -11.83 -6.28
CA ILE A 433 -15.65 -12.17 -6.80
C ILE A 433 -14.75 -12.67 -5.68
N ALA A 434 -14.80 -12.08 -4.48
CA ALA A 434 -14.00 -12.50 -3.34
C ALA A 434 -14.18 -13.98 -2.96
N ARG A 435 -15.33 -14.60 -3.27
CA ARG A 435 -15.62 -16.02 -3.01
C ARG A 435 -14.66 -17.00 -3.70
N ILE A 436 -13.93 -16.58 -4.73
CA ILE A 436 -12.92 -17.43 -5.37
C ILE A 436 -11.71 -17.70 -4.47
N LEU A 437 -11.50 -16.85 -3.46
CA LEU A 437 -10.33 -16.86 -2.61
C LEU A 437 -10.43 -17.99 -1.58
N PRO A 438 -9.29 -18.58 -1.17
CA PRO A 438 -9.28 -19.67 -0.19
C PRO A 438 -9.98 -19.30 1.13
N GLY A 439 -11.05 -20.03 1.44
CA GLY A 439 -11.85 -19.89 2.66
C GLY A 439 -12.88 -18.76 2.68
N GLU A 440 -13.15 -18.11 1.54
CA GLU A 440 -14.17 -17.06 1.39
C GLU A 440 -15.55 -17.60 0.95
N SER A 441 -15.89 -18.84 1.31
CA SER A 441 -17.11 -19.54 0.86
C SER A 441 -18.41 -19.06 1.49
#